data_AF-V4KAA0-F1
#
_entry.id   AF-V4KAA0-F1
#
_cell.length_a   1.000
_cell.length_b   1.000
_cell.length_c   1.000
_cell.angle_alpha   90.00
_cell.angle_beta   90.00
_cell.angle_gamma   90.00
#
_symmetry.space_group_name_H-M   'P 1'
#
loop_
_entity.id
_entity.type
_entity.pdbx_description
1 polymer ?
#
loop_
_entity_poly.entity_id
_entity_poly.type
_entity_poly.pdbx_seq_one_letter_code
_entity_poly.pdbx_strand_id
1 'polypeptide(L)' 'MTVRSVAVIGAGTIGRAILRGLVRSGTGLRLIATARSEASLEEARRAGAEASRDNAWAVREADS' A
#
# COMPACT_ATOMS: atom_id res chain seq x y z
N MET A 1 19.41 2.09 -9.24
CA MET A 1 18.33 3.02 -8.86
C MET A 1 17.63 2.45 -7.64
N THR A 2 17.50 3.20 -6.56
CA THR A 2 16.67 2.81 -5.41
C THR A 2 15.20 2.95 -5.77
N VAL A 3 14.44 1.87 -5.66
CA VAL A 3 12.98 1.90 -5.81
C VAL A 3 12.41 2.59 -4.58
N ARG A 4 11.63 3.66 -4.79
CA ARG A 4 11.00 4.37 -3.68
C ARG A 4 9.75 3.66 -3.19
N SER A 5 9.53 3.66 -1.87
CA SER A 5 8.46 2.93 -1.20
C SER A 5 7.47 3.87 -0.51
N VAL A 6 6.17 3.65 -0.71
CA VAL A 6 5.09 4.40 -0.05
C VAL A 6 4.19 3.44 0.70
N ALA A 7 3.98 3.69 2.00
CA ALA A 7 3.01 2.96 2.81
C ALA A 7 1.71 3.75 3.01
N VAL A 8 0.58 3.08 2.78
CA VAL A 8 -0.76 3.57 3.09
C VAL A 8 -1.27 2.83 4.34
N ILE A 9 -1.24 3.51 5.48
CA ILE A 9 -1.76 2.97 6.74
C ILE A 9 -3.28 3.07 6.76
N GLY A 10 -3.95 1.92 6.61
CA GLY A 10 -5.41 1.85 6.50
C GLY A 10 -5.92 1.83 5.05
N ALA A 11 -6.02 0.64 4.46
CA ALA A 11 -6.59 0.40 3.13
C ALA A 11 -8.12 0.26 3.16
N GLY A 12 -8.81 1.22 3.79
CA GLY A 12 -10.25 1.41 3.62
C GLY A 12 -10.58 2.12 2.30
N THR A 13 -11.74 2.77 2.22
CA THR A 13 -12.20 3.47 1.00
C THR A 13 -11.17 4.47 0.45
N ILE A 14 -10.66 5.36 1.29
CA ILE A 14 -9.70 6.40 0.88
C ILE A 14 -8.34 5.78 0.54
N GLY A 15 -7.82 4.91 1.40
CA GLY A 15 -6.53 4.25 1.17
C GLY A 15 -6.50 3.48 -0.15
N ARG A 16 -7.59 2.77 -0.50
CA ARG A 16 -7.70 2.09 -1.79
C ARG A 16 -7.75 3.05 -2.98
N ALA A 17 -8.45 4.17 -2.86
CA ALA A 17 -8.51 5.16 -3.94
C ALA A 17 -7.11 5.73 -4.23
N ILE A 18 -6.35 6.03 -3.18
CA ILE A 18 -4.95 6.47 -3.28
C ILE A 18 -4.09 5.38 -3.96
N LEU A 19 -4.14 4.14 -3.46
CA LEU A 19 -3.38 3.02 -4.03
C LEU A 19 -3.66 2.82 -5.52
N ARG A 20 -4.94 2.82 -5.91
CA ARG A 20 -5.34 2.69 -7.33
C ARG A 20 -4.84 3.85 -8.17
N GLY A 21 -4.87 5.08 -7.65
CA GLY A 21 -4.31 6.25 -8.32
C GLY A 21 -2.81 6.10 -8.55
N LEU A 22 -2.07 5.71 -7.52
CA LEU A 22 -0.62 5.51 -7.58
C LEU A 22 -0.24 4.40 -8.58
N VAL A 23 -0.93 3.26 -8.56
CA VAL A 23 -0.68 2.18 -9.55
C VAL A 23 -0.96 2.66 -10.96
N ARG A 24 -2.10 3.31 -11.21
CA ARG A 24 -2.45 3.81 -12.55
C ARG A 24 -1.50 4.89 -13.06
N SER A 25 -0.88 5.66 -12.17
CA SER A 25 0.10 6.69 -12.55
C SER A 25 1.42 6.12 -13.08
N GLY A 26 1.69 4.82 -12.88
CA GLY A 26 2.90 4.18 -13.41
C GLY A 26 4.20 4.69 -12.77
N THR A 27 4.13 5.23 -11.55
CA THR A 27 5.27 5.86 -10.85
C THR A 27 6.44 4.93 -10.55
N GLY A 28 6.25 3.61 -10.69
CA GLY A 28 7.28 2.61 -10.36
C GLY A 28 7.58 2.51 -8.86
N LEU A 29 6.72 3.10 -8.02
CA LEU A 29 6.83 3.00 -6.57
C LEU A 29 6.50 1.59 -6.10
N ARG A 30 7.23 1.13 -5.08
CA ARG A 30 6.80 -0.01 -4.27
C ARG A 30 5.68 0.47 -3.35
N LEU A 31 4.50 -0.12 -3.49
CA LEU A 31 3.32 0.27 -2.70
C LEU A 31 3.06 -0.75 -1.60
N ILE A 32 2.96 -0.25 -0.38
CA ILE A 32 2.65 -1.04 0.82
C ILE A 32 1.33 -0.53 1.39
N ALA A 33 0.49 -1.44 1.85
CA ALA A 33 -0.80 -1.12 2.44
C ALA A 33 -1.01 -1.92 3.72
N THR A 34 -1.69 -1.32 4.70
CA THR A 34 -2.14 -2.07 5.88
C THR A 34 -3.64 -2.00 6.06
N ALA A 35 -4.24 -3.08 6.54
CA ALA A 35 -5.66 -3.13 6.87
C ALA A 35 -5.94 -4.12 7.99
N ARG A 36 -7.13 -4.00 8.62
CA ARG A 36 -7.53 -4.87 9.74
C ARG A 36 -8.18 -6.18 9.29
N SER A 37 -8.92 -6.17 8.19
CA SER A 37 -9.65 -7.34 7.69
C SER A 37 -8.94 -8.00 6.51
N GLU A 38 -9.05 -9.32 6.39
CA GLU A 38 -8.45 -10.05 5.28
C GLU A 38 -9.00 -9.61 3.93
N ALA A 39 -10.32 -9.40 3.84
CA ALA A 39 -10.96 -8.87 2.63
C ALA A 39 -10.32 -7.55 2.18
N SER A 40 -9.96 -6.67 3.13
CA SER A 40 -9.31 -5.41 2.77
C SER A 40 -7.86 -5.59 2.33
N LEU A 41 -7.15 -6.56 2.91
CA LEU A 41 -5.79 -6.88 2.48
C LEU A 41 -5.79 -7.48 1.07
N GLU A 42 -6.71 -8.40 0.77
CA GLU A 42 -6.85 -8.96 -0.58
C GLU A 42 -7.17 -7.89 -1.61
N GLU A 43 -8.09 -6.97 -1.30
CA GLU A 43 -8.41 -5.86 -2.21
C GLU A 43 -7.21 -4.93 -2.44
N ALA A 44 -6.37 -4.70 -1.43
CA ALA A 44 -5.12 -3.94 -1.59
C ALA A 44 -4.11 -4.70 -2.46
N ARG A 45 -3.98 -6.02 -2.29
CA ARG A 45 -3.13 -6.88 -3.14
C ARG A 45 -3.58 -6.87 -4.59
N ARG A 46 -4.89 -7.01 -4.84
CA ARG A 46 -5.48 -6.90 -6.19
C ARG A 46 -5.27 -5.52 -6.80
N ALA A 47 -5.16 -4.48 -5.98
CA ALA A 47 -4.86 -3.13 -6.43
C ALA A 47 -3.37 -2.91 -6.75
N GLY A 48 -2.49 -3.91 -6.54
CA GLY A 48 -1.06 -3.86 -6.89
C GLY A 48 -0.12 -3.50 -5.74
N ALA A 49 -0.60 -3.55 -4.49
CA ALA A 49 0.23 -3.29 -3.30
C ALA A 49 0.58 -4.57 -2.53
N GLU A 50 1.72 -4.55 -1.84
CA GLU A 50 1.99 -5.48 -0.75
C GLU A 50 1.08 -5.14 0.44
N ALA A 51 0.47 -6.15 1.08
CA ALA A 51 -0.51 -5.91 2.14
C ALA A 51 -0.27 -6.75 3.40
N SER A 52 -0.23 -6.08 4.55
CA SER A 52 -0.02 -6.68 5.88
C SER A 52 -0.94 -6.06 6.94
N ARG A 53 -1.09 -6.72 8.10
CA ARG A 53 -1.74 -6.10 9.28
C ARG A 53 -0.75 -5.30 10.15
N ASP A 54 0.55 -5.41 9.85
CA ASP A 54 1.62 -4.82 10.64
C ASP A 54 1.96 -3.40 10.16
N ASN A 55 1.45 -2.40 10.90
CA ASN A 55 1.77 -1.00 10.65
C ASN A 55 3.23 -0.67 10.94
N ALA A 56 3.85 -1.30 11.94
CA ALA A 56 5.23 -1.01 12.31
C ALA A 56 6.20 -1.47 11.21
N TRP A 57 5.94 -2.63 10.61
CA TRP A 57 6.62 -3.05 9.40
C TRP A 57 6.42 -2.07 8.25
N ALA A 58 5.17 -1.70 7.94
CA ALA A 58 4.90 -0.80 6.81
C ALA A 58 5.57 0.57 6.95
N VAL A 59 5.65 1.13 8.16
CA VAL A 59 6.36 2.38 8.43
C VAL A 59 7.87 2.24 8.25
N ARG A 60 8.47 1.13 8.69
CA ARG A 60 9.92 0.88 8.52
C ARG A 60 10.34 0.74 7.06
N GLU A 61 9.46 0.20 6.23
CA GLU A 61 9.72 -0.07 4.81
C GLU A 61 9.40 1.14 3.90
N ALA A 62 8.63 2.11 4.39
CA ALA A 62 8.31 3.31 3.65
C ALA A 62 9.49 4.29 3.65
N ASP A 63 9.65 5.01 2.54
CA ASP A 63 10.58 6.12 2.50
C ASP A 63 10.00 7.33 3.23
N SER A 64 10.91 8.04 3.91
CA SER A 64 10.67 9.33 4.58
C SER A 64 10.85 10.52 3.64
#